data_AF-A0A928SZP5-F1
#
_entry.id   AF-A0A928SZP5-F1
#
_cell.length_a   1.000
_cell.length_b   1.000
_cell.length_c   1.000
_cell.angle_alpha   90.00
_cell.angle_beta   90.00
_cell.angle_gamma   90.00
#
_symmetry.space_group_name_H-M   'P 1'
#
loop_
_entity.id
_entity.type
_entity.pdbx_description
1 polymer ?
#
loop_
_entity_poly.entity_id
_entity_poly.type
_entity_poly.pdbx_seq_one_letter_code
_entity_poly.pdbx_strand_id
1 'polypeptide(L)'
;MAERRRRGIVVLALLGCSACFDFTDPAPGDPRLLDRVCSLPEDCTTSGSAERTTGITADSVGFRLGPGGGSVTITLVSTSGSGARELEVLASGAGTLRVTSAALGVSEVFDLRADYDWYRVAGDPGSSSNVVIDLGVEGDSRAEVADLRAQGLDHSGCSVAAPGSPGRARPRLRALP
;
A
#
# COMPACT_ATOMS: atom_id res chain seq x y z
N MET A 1 14.70 -67.54 14.78
CA MET A 1 14.46 -67.16 13.37
C MET A 1 13.51 -65.98 13.40
N ALA A 2 14.04 -64.76 13.25
CA ALA A 2 13.96 -63.94 12.03
C ALA A 2 12.86 -62.87 12.24
N GLU A 3 12.93 -61.62 11.82
CA GLU A 3 13.97 -60.73 11.31
C GLU A 3 13.24 -59.37 11.12
N ARG A 4 13.91 -58.25 11.43
CA ARG A 4 13.67 -56.88 10.96
C ARG A 4 12.22 -56.40 10.70
N ARG A 5 11.92 -55.23 11.27
CA ARG A 5 11.78 -53.99 10.46
C ARG A 5 11.79 -52.76 11.37
N ARG A 6 12.93 -52.07 11.36
CA ARG A 6 13.09 -50.70 11.87
C ARG A 6 12.12 -49.80 11.10
N ARG A 7 11.10 -49.27 11.79
CA ARG A 7 10.26 -48.18 11.28
C ARG A 7 11.01 -46.88 11.54
N GLY A 8 11.63 -46.34 10.49
CA GLY A 8 12.25 -45.01 10.53
C GLY A 8 11.16 -43.97 10.70
N ILE A 9 11.27 -43.18 11.77
CA ILE A 9 10.47 -41.97 11.96
C ILE A 9 11.16 -40.88 11.13
N VAL A 10 10.54 -40.51 10.01
CA VAL A 10 10.94 -39.35 9.21
C VAL A 10 10.38 -38.12 9.93
N VAL A 11 11.25 -37.36 10.60
CA VAL A 11 10.93 -36.03 11.11
C VAL A 11 10.93 -35.09 9.92
N LEU A 12 9.75 -34.84 9.36
CA LEU A 12 9.55 -33.80 8.37
C LEU A 12 9.54 -32.46 9.14
N ALA A 13 10.70 -31.81 9.19
CA ALA A 13 10.80 -30.42 9.62
C ALA A 13 9.99 -29.59 8.61
N LEU A 14 8.78 -29.19 9.01
CA LEU A 14 8.00 -28.17 8.33
C LEU A 14 8.82 -26.88 8.38
N LEU A 15 9.53 -26.63 7.28
CA LEU A 15 9.97 -25.31 6.87
C LEU A 15 8.75 -24.40 6.89
N GLY A 16 8.57 -23.69 8.01
CA GLY A 16 7.69 -22.56 8.09
C GLY A 16 8.22 -21.52 7.11
N CYS A 17 7.65 -21.49 5.91
CA CYS A 17 7.67 -20.31 5.07
C CYS A 17 6.99 -19.20 5.88
N SER A 18 7.78 -18.44 6.63
CA SER A 18 7.51 -17.03 6.84
C SER A 18 7.43 -16.43 5.43
N ALA A 19 6.21 -16.38 4.89
CA ALA A 19 5.91 -15.56 3.74
C ALA A 19 6.19 -14.12 4.19
N CYS A 20 7.42 -13.67 3.95
CA CYS A 20 7.74 -12.27 3.91
C CYS A 20 6.81 -11.68 2.87
N PHE A 21 5.79 -10.98 3.33
CA PHE A 21 4.98 -10.15 2.48
C PHE A 21 5.86 -8.98 2.06
N ASP A 22 6.58 -9.16 0.95
CA ASP A 22 7.42 -8.12 0.39
C ASP A 22 6.54 -7.05 -0.24
N PHE A 23 6.88 -5.79 0.01
CA PHE A 23 6.51 -4.68 -0.85
C PHE A 23 7.02 -5.01 -2.24
N THR A 24 6.13 -5.53 -3.09
CA THR A 24 6.51 -5.79 -4.46
C THR A 24 6.55 -4.43 -5.14
N ASP A 25 7.75 -4.00 -5.52
CA ASP A 25 7.89 -2.83 -6.38
C ASP A 25 6.99 -3.02 -7.61
N PRO A 26 6.28 -1.97 -8.06
CA PRO A 26 5.44 -2.06 -9.25
C PRO A 26 6.26 -2.56 -10.43
N ALA A 27 5.63 -3.35 -11.32
CA ALA A 27 6.31 -3.84 -12.50
C ALA A 27 6.80 -2.65 -13.35
N PRO A 28 7.91 -2.78 -14.09
CA PRO A 28 8.38 -1.73 -14.98
C PRO A 28 7.27 -1.29 -15.95
N GLY A 29 6.79 -0.05 -15.80
CA GLY A 29 5.70 0.52 -16.60
C GLY A 29 4.34 0.63 -15.88
N ASP A 30 4.20 0.07 -14.67
CA ASP A 30 3.02 0.34 -13.85
C ASP A 30 3.12 1.76 -13.25
N PRO A 31 2.10 2.62 -13.42
CA PRO A 31 2.10 3.95 -12.82
C PRO A 31 2.16 3.86 -11.30
N ARG A 32 2.83 4.79 -10.62
CA ARG A 32 3.00 4.78 -9.17
C ARG A 32 1.63 4.90 -8.48
N LEU A 33 1.49 4.40 -7.25
CA LEU A 33 0.19 4.42 -6.57
C LEU A 33 -0.35 5.85 -6.47
N LEU A 34 0.51 6.82 -6.14
CA LEU A 34 0.14 8.23 -6.08
C LEU A 34 -0.37 8.76 -7.43
N ASP A 35 0.26 8.38 -8.53
CA ASP A 35 -0.14 8.79 -9.88
C ASP A 35 -1.50 8.20 -10.27
N ARG A 36 -1.74 6.93 -9.90
CA ARG A 36 -3.02 6.25 -10.17
C ARG A 36 -4.15 6.88 -9.36
N VAL A 37 -3.94 7.03 -8.05
CA VAL A 37 -4.98 7.53 -7.15
C VAL A 37 -5.26 9.01 -7.38
N CYS A 38 -4.25 9.82 -7.72
CA CYS A 38 -4.44 11.24 -7.98
C CYS A 38 -4.55 11.53 -9.48
N SER A 39 -4.93 10.57 -10.32
CA SER A 39 -4.97 10.75 -11.77
C SER A 39 -5.91 11.90 -12.17
N LEU A 40 -7.00 12.09 -11.43
CA LEU A 40 -7.91 13.23 -11.56
C LEU A 40 -7.70 14.23 -10.40
N PRO A 41 -7.90 15.54 -10.62
CA PRO A 41 -7.78 16.56 -9.57
C PRO A 41 -8.72 16.34 -8.37
N GLU A 42 -9.88 15.74 -8.59
CA GLU A 42 -10.89 15.50 -7.55
C GLU A 42 -10.57 14.32 -6.61
N ASP A 43 -9.69 13.40 -7.03
CA ASP A 43 -9.39 12.19 -6.25
C ASP A 43 -8.43 12.45 -5.09
N CYS A 44 -7.64 13.52 -5.19
CA CYS A 44 -6.72 13.99 -4.16
C CYS A 44 -6.94 15.49 -3.92
N THR A 45 -7.45 15.82 -2.74
CA THR A 45 -7.82 17.19 -2.40
C THR A 45 -6.75 17.83 -1.52
N THR A 46 -6.36 19.06 -1.86
CA THR A 46 -5.41 19.84 -1.06
C THR A 46 -6.14 20.89 -0.23
N SER A 47 -5.60 21.21 0.94
CA SER A 47 -6.11 22.25 1.83
C SER A 47 -4.99 23.12 2.38
N GLY A 48 -5.32 24.35 2.78
CA GLY A 48 -4.37 25.29 3.36
C GLY A 48 -3.26 25.69 2.38
N SER A 49 -2.01 25.57 2.82
CA SER A 49 -0.81 25.86 2.01
C SER A 49 -0.42 24.74 1.05
N ALA A 50 -1.13 23.60 1.05
CA ALA A 50 -0.77 22.47 0.21
C ALA A 50 -1.13 22.72 -1.27
N GLU A 51 -0.24 22.30 -2.14
CA GLU A 51 -0.40 22.38 -3.59
C GLU A 51 0.03 21.07 -4.26
N ARG A 52 -0.65 20.73 -5.35
CA ARG A 52 -0.24 19.64 -6.23
C ARG A 52 0.91 20.13 -7.11
N THR A 53 1.94 19.29 -7.25
CA THR A 53 3.17 19.59 -8.00
C THR A 53 3.50 18.42 -8.94
N THR A 54 4.58 18.59 -9.72
CA THR A 54 5.28 17.45 -10.34
C THR A 54 6.10 16.75 -9.28
N GLY A 55 5.97 15.43 -9.16
CA GLY A 55 6.75 14.61 -8.24
C GLY A 55 8.20 14.43 -8.69
N ILE A 56 8.84 13.31 -8.29
CA ILE A 56 10.25 13.04 -8.59
C ILE A 56 10.54 13.03 -10.10
N THR A 57 9.58 12.62 -10.93
CA THR A 57 9.69 12.71 -12.39
C THR A 57 8.64 13.67 -12.97
N ALA A 58 8.91 14.22 -14.16
CA ALA A 58 8.08 15.27 -14.77
C ALA A 58 6.65 14.82 -15.12
N ASP A 59 6.45 13.52 -15.31
CA ASP A 59 5.18 12.87 -15.60
C ASP A 59 4.42 12.41 -14.35
N SER A 60 4.95 12.75 -13.18
CA SER A 60 4.56 12.15 -11.92
C SER A 60 3.90 13.17 -11.02
N VAL A 61 2.94 12.74 -10.21
CA VAL A 61 2.24 13.56 -9.24
C VAL A 61 3.07 13.66 -7.97
N GLY A 62 3.15 14.87 -7.43
CA GLY A 62 3.68 15.15 -6.10
C GLY A 62 2.83 16.19 -5.38
N PHE A 63 3.13 16.44 -4.12
CA PHE A 63 2.49 17.47 -3.31
C PHE A 63 3.52 18.24 -2.51
N ARG A 64 3.43 19.56 -2.53
CA ARG A 64 4.19 20.43 -1.64
C ARG A 64 3.25 20.92 -0.55
N LEU A 65 3.63 20.72 0.69
CA LEU A 65 2.91 21.16 1.88
C LEU A 65 3.75 22.18 2.62
N GLY A 66 3.13 23.29 3.05
CA GLY A 66 3.81 24.30 3.83
C GLY A 66 4.68 25.28 3.01
N PRO A 67 5.23 26.32 3.66
CA PRO A 67 5.09 26.62 5.09
C PRO A 67 3.66 26.99 5.50
N GLY A 68 3.34 26.87 6.79
CA GLY A 68 1.98 27.03 7.31
C GLY A 68 1.16 25.75 7.24
N GLY A 69 -0.01 25.77 7.88
CA GLY A 69 -0.94 24.63 7.87
C GLY A 69 -1.37 24.26 6.45
N GLY A 70 -1.12 23.01 6.07
CA GLY A 70 -1.54 22.47 4.77
C GLY A 70 -1.67 20.96 4.82
N SER A 71 -2.63 20.40 4.09
CA SER A 71 -2.82 18.96 3.99
C SER A 71 -3.20 18.50 2.59
N VAL A 72 -2.90 17.25 2.28
CA VAL A 72 -3.46 16.52 1.16
C VAL A 72 -4.25 15.32 1.69
N THR A 73 -5.49 15.20 1.24
CA THR A 73 -6.36 14.07 1.53
C THR A 73 -6.39 13.15 0.31
N ILE A 74 -6.16 11.86 0.56
CA ILE A 74 -5.99 10.81 -0.45
C ILE A 74 -6.94 9.66 -0.11
N THR A 75 -7.74 9.23 -1.08
CA THR A 75 -8.69 8.12 -0.88
C THR A 75 -8.20 6.87 -1.59
N LEU A 76 -7.97 5.80 -0.81
CA LEU A 76 -7.66 4.46 -1.29
C LEU A 76 -8.85 3.52 -1.05
N VAL A 77 -8.85 2.39 -1.74
CA VAL A 77 -9.75 1.27 -1.52
C VAL A 77 -8.99 0.06 -0.99
N SER A 78 -9.61 -0.71 -0.11
CA SER A 78 -9.08 -1.99 0.33
C SER A 78 -9.21 -3.04 -0.77
N THR A 79 -8.09 -3.64 -1.17
CA THR A 79 -8.08 -4.72 -2.18
C THR A 79 -8.06 -6.12 -1.58
N SER A 80 -7.81 -6.26 -0.29
CA SER A 80 -7.69 -7.55 0.40
C SER A 80 -8.78 -7.75 1.47
N GLY A 81 -9.30 -8.98 1.55
CA GLY A 81 -10.16 -9.42 2.64
C GLY A 81 -9.31 -9.93 3.79
N SER A 82 -9.28 -9.19 4.90
CA SER A 82 -8.51 -9.44 6.13
C SER A 82 -6.98 -9.55 5.95
N GLY A 83 -6.23 -8.61 6.52
CA GLY A 83 -4.77 -8.61 6.54
C GLY A 83 -4.22 -7.29 7.08
N ALA A 84 -2.99 -7.31 7.59
CA ALA A 84 -2.27 -6.09 7.95
C ALA A 84 -2.18 -5.18 6.72
N ARG A 85 -2.49 -3.90 6.91
CA ARG A 85 -2.34 -2.89 5.86
C ARG A 85 -1.19 -1.98 6.24
N GLU A 86 -0.44 -1.63 5.21
CA GLU A 86 0.73 -0.82 5.38
C GLU A 86 0.75 0.26 4.33
N LEU A 87 1.18 1.45 4.73
CA LEU A 87 1.38 2.60 3.87
C LEU A 87 2.81 3.08 4.08
N GLU A 88 3.54 3.32 3.01
CA GLU A 88 4.80 4.04 3.06
C GLU A 88 4.66 5.33 2.27
N VAL A 89 5.15 6.42 2.85
CA VAL A 89 5.12 7.76 2.23
C VAL A 89 6.55 8.16 1.92
N LEU A 90 6.83 8.47 0.64
CA LEU A 90 8.13 9.05 0.27
C LEU A 90 8.04 10.56 0.41
N ALA A 91 8.78 11.11 1.36
CA ALA A 91 8.77 12.55 1.60
C ALA A 91 10.15 13.12 1.93
N SER A 92 10.32 14.42 1.69
CA SER A 92 11.45 15.21 2.16
C SER A 92 10.94 16.54 2.71
N GLY A 93 11.77 17.27 3.45
CA GLY A 93 11.43 18.60 3.93
C GLY A 93 12.10 18.99 5.24
N ALA A 94 11.41 19.82 6.02
CA ALA A 94 11.88 20.31 7.31
C ALA A 94 10.69 20.44 8.28
N GLY A 95 10.91 20.08 9.55
CA GLY A 95 9.84 20.04 10.56
C GLY A 95 9.16 18.68 10.57
N THR A 96 7.84 18.65 10.73
CA THR A 96 7.10 17.39 10.94
C THR A 96 6.03 17.15 9.87
N LEU A 97 5.90 15.89 9.43
CA LEU A 97 4.78 15.39 8.66
C LEU A 97 3.84 14.61 9.58
N ARG A 98 2.57 14.98 9.63
CA ARG A 98 1.51 14.20 10.27
C ARG A 98 0.82 13.33 9.24
N VAL A 99 0.64 12.05 9.56
CA VAL A 99 -0.15 11.10 8.77
C VAL A 99 -1.30 10.58 9.61
N THR A 100 -2.53 10.79 9.16
CA THR A 100 -3.72 10.28 9.86
C THR A 100 -4.60 9.45 8.94
N SER A 101 -5.18 8.38 9.48
CA SER A 101 -6.23 7.63 8.82
C SER A 101 -7.10 6.93 9.86
N ALA A 102 -8.34 7.40 10.00
CA ALA A 102 -9.29 6.78 10.93
C ALA A 102 -9.61 5.33 10.54
N ALA A 103 -9.65 5.01 9.24
CA ALA A 103 -9.93 3.67 8.75
C ALA A 103 -8.82 2.66 9.07
N LEU A 104 -7.58 3.14 9.27
CA LEU A 104 -6.42 2.33 9.66
C LEU A 104 -6.09 2.45 11.16
N GLY A 105 -6.82 3.28 11.91
CA GLY A 105 -6.49 3.58 13.31
C GLY A 105 -5.15 4.32 13.49
N VAL A 106 -4.71 5.06 12.46
CA VAL A 106 -3.39 5.69 12.41
C VAL A 106 -3.49 7.18 12.75
N SER A 107 -2.55 7.64 13.58
CA SER A 107 -2.25 9.06 13.79
C SER A 107 -0.78 9.22 14.16
N GLU A 108 0.09 9.22 13.15
CA GLU A 108 1.54 9.27 13.32
C GLU A 108 2.11 10.64 12.94
N VAL A 109 3.26 10.99 13.54
CA VAL A 109 4.00 12.21 13.25
C VAL A 109 5.47 11.85 13.06
N PHE A 110 6.05 12.30 11.95
CA PHE A 110 7.43 12.01 11.56
C PHE A 110 8.25 13.30 11.49
N ASP A 111 9.46 13.27 12.02
CA ASP A 111 10.47 14.30 11.77
C ASP A 111 11.02 14.13 10.35
N LEU A 112 10.82 15.14 9.51
CA LEU A 112 11.25 15.10 8.13
C LEU A 112 12.75 15.32 7.99
N ARG A 113 13.35 14.52 7.12
CA ARG A 113 14.71 14.73 6.64
C ARG A 113 14.73 15.65 5.43
N ALA A 114 15.84 16.37 5.29
CA ALA A 114 16.07 17.24 4.14
C ALA A 114 16.13 16.46 2.82
N ASP A 115 16.65 15.23 2.86
CA ASP A 115 16.63 14.29 1.75
C ASP A 115 15.38 13.41 1.81
N TYR A 116 15.02 12.84 0.66
CA TYR A 116 13.91 11.91 0.55
C TYR A 116 14.12 10.63 1.39
N ASP A 117 13.11 10.27 2.17
CA ASP A 117 13.07 9.02 2.93
C ASP A 117 11.65 8.41 2.91
N TRP A 118 11.59 7.10 3.13
CA TRP A 118 10.33 6.37 3.26
C TRP A 118 9.87 6.36 4.72
N TYR A 119 8.71 6.93 4.98
CA TYR A 119 8.06 6.92 6.29
C TYR A 119 6.99 5.84 6.30
N ARG A 120 7.25 4.79 7.08
CA ARG A 120 6.38 3.63 7.24
C ARG A 120 5.27 3.93 8.24
N VAL A 121 4.04 3.64 7.83
CA VAL A 121 2.82 3.86 8.58
C VAL A 121 2.07 2.53 8.64
N ALA A 122 2.06 1.92 9.82
CA ALA A 122 1.44 0.62 10.04
C ALA A 122 0.06 0.83 10.67
N GLY A 123 -0.97 0.27 10.04
CA GLY A 123 -2.34 0.40 10.51
C GLY A 123 -3.06 -0.93 10.57
N ASP A 124 -3.98 -1.06 11.53
CA ASP A 124 -4.92 -2.17 11.54
C ASP A 124 -6.21 -1.70 10.90
N PRO A 125 -6.54 -2.17 9.69
CA PRO A 125 -7.76 -1.73 9.06
C PRO A 125 -8.99 -2.19 9.85
N GLY A 126 -9.84 -1.23 10.18
CA GLY A 126 -11.25 -1.56 10.41
C GLY A 126 -11.86 -2.20 9.15
N SER A 127 -13.11 -2.65 9.24
CA SER A 127 -13.86 -3.26 8.14
C SER A 127 -14.19 -2.32 6.96
N SER A 128 -13.52 -1.17 6.85
CA SER A 128 -13.81 -0.16 5.84
C SER A 128 -13.26 -0.55 4.47
N SER A 129 -14.10 -0.41 3.46
CA SER A 129 -13.75 -0.55 2.05
C SER A 129 -12.98 0.66 1.52
N ASN A 130 -13.25 1.85 2.07
CA ASN A 130 -12.56 3.10 1.71
C ASN A 130 -11.64 3.52 2.84
N VAL A 131 -10.41 3.88 2.48
CA VAL A 131 -9.37 4.31 3.39
C VAL A 131 -8.94 5.71 3.00
N VAL A 132 -9.36 6.68 3.81
CA VAL A 132 -8.96 8.08 3.64
C VAL A 132 -7.69 8.31 4.47
N ILE A 133 -6.66 8.84 3.82
CA ILE A 133 -5.39 9.22 4.42
C ILE A 133 -5.27 10.74 4.31
N ASP A 134 -4.98 11.40 5.41
CA ASP A 134 -4.62 12.82 5.43
C ASP A 134 -3.14 12.95 5.78
N LEU A 135 -2.38 13.57 4.87
CA LEU A 135 -0.98 13.94 5.04
C LEU A 135 -0.94 15.44 5.28
N GLY A 136 -0.42 15.89 6.41
CA GLY A 136 -0.48 17.30 6.79
C GLY A 136 0.77 17.82 7.49
N VAL A 137 0.99 19.13 7.38
CA VAL A 137 2.04 19.86 8.09
C VAL A 137 1.42 21.06 8.81
N GLU A 138 2.08 21.53 9.88
CA GLU A 138 1.66 22.69 10.66
C GLU A 138 2.84 23.59 11.03
N GLY A 139 2.54 24.83 11.43
CA GLY A 139 3.53 25.83 11.84
C GLY A 139 4.49 26.16 10.69
N ASP A 140 5.79 26.13 10.97
CA ASP A 140 6.85 26.40 9.99
C ASP A 140 7.30 25.15 9.20
N SER A 141 6.64 24.00 9.43
CA SER A 141 6.97 22.74 8.75
C SER A 141 6.70 22.82 7.25
N ARG A 142 7.51 22.09 6.48
CA ARG A 142 7.41 21.97 5.02
C ARG A 142 7.67 20.52 4.62
N ALA A 143 6.87 20.01 3.70
CA ALA A 143 7.05 18.66 3.17
C ALA A 143 6.87 18.66 1.65
N GLU A 144 7.65 17.84 0.97
CA GLU A 144 7.43 17.43 -0.40
C GLU A 144 7.11 15.93 -0.39
N VAL A 145 5.86 15.58 -0.69
CA VAL A 145 5.40 14.20 -0.80
C VAL A 145 5.50 13.80 -2.26
N ALA A 146 6.37 12.84 -2.54
CA ALA A 146 6.72 12.46 -3.89
C ALA A 146 6.05 11.16 -4.36
N ASP A 147 5.74 10.25 -3.44
CA ASP A 147 5.18 8.95 -3.77
C ASP A 147 4.51 8.28 -2.57
N LEU A 148 3.69 7.27 -2.86
CA LEU A 148 3.06 6.37 -1.91
C LEU A 148 3.27 4.92 -2.33
N ARG A 149 3.47 4.05 -1.35
CA ARG A 149 3.37 2.60 -1.50
C ARG A 149 2.38 2.08 -0.48
N ALA A 150 1.63 1.06 -0.86
CA ALA A 150 0.73 0.45 0.09
C ALA A 150 0.59 -1.05 -0.13
N GLN A 151 0.42 -1.76 0.97
CA GLN A 151 0.07 -3.17 0.98
C GLN A 151 -1.40 -3.33 1.38
N GLY A 152 -2.17 -4.03 0.53
CA GLY A 152 -3.61 -4.28 0.77
C GLY A 152 -4.52 -3.08 0.50
N LEU A 153 -3.98 -1.99 -0.06
CA LEU A 153 -4.69 -0.79 -0.49
C LEU A 153 -4.35 -0.49 -1.97
N ASP A 154 -5.31 0.04 -2.72
CA ASP A 154 -5.10 0.49 -4.11
C ASP A 154 -6.08 1.62 -4.46
N HIS A 155 -6.05 2.11 -5.70
CA HIS A 155 -7.04 3.06 -6.23
C HIS A 155 -8.36 2.37 -6.61
N SER A 156 -9.47 3.12 -6.54
CA SER A 156 -10.78 2.65 -7.00
C SER A 156 -10.77 2.47 -8.52
N GLY A 157 -10.63 1.24 -9.00
CA GLY A 157 -10.60 0.95 -10.44
C GLY A 157 -9.97 -0.40 -10.78
N CYS A 158 -9.02 -0.86 -9.97
CA CYS A 158 -8.48 -2.21 -10.09
C CYS A 158 -9.42 -3.23 -9.45
N SER A 159 -10.44 -3.65 -10.20
CA SER A 159 -11.06 -4.94 -9.97
C SER A 159 -10.04 -6.02 -10.34
N VAL A 160 -9.13 -6.33 -9.42
CA VAL A 160 -8.31 -7.54 -9.54
C VAL A 160 -9.28 -8.71 -9.44
N ALA A 161 -9.67 -9.26 -10.60
CA ALA A 161 -10.23 -10.59 -10.66
C ALA A 161 -9.24 -11.50 -9.92
N ALA A 162 -9.66 -12.03 -8.77
CA ALA A 162 -8.86 -12.96 -7.99
C ALA A 162 -8.27 -14.02 -8.95
N PRO A 163 -7.00 -14.42 -8.79
CA PRO A 163 -6.41 -15.46 -9.62
C PRO A 163 -7.35 -16.66 -9.58
N GLY A 164 -7.97 -16.93 -10.73
CA GLY A 164 -9.05 -17.90 -10.85
C GLY A 164 -8.59 -19.21 -10.26
N SER A 165 -9.33 -19.71 -9.27
CA SER A 165 -9.22 -21.10 -8.85
C SER A 165 -9.22 -21.95 -10.12
N PRO A 166 -8.19 -22.78 -10.40
CA PRO A 166 -8.14 -23.55 -11.61
C PRO A 166 -9.42 -24.39 -11.67
N GLY A 167 -10.30 -24.01 -12.59
CA GLY A 167 -11.61 -24.63 -12.75
C GLY A 167 -11.39 -26.13 -12.93
N ARG A 168 -11.96 -26.92 -12.02
CA ARG A 168 -12.08 -28.38 -12.19
C ARG A 168 -12.62 -28.64 -13.59
N ALA A 169 -11.75 -29.13 -14.47
CA ALA A 169 -12.14 -29.65 -15.76
C ALA A 169 -13.17 -30.76 -15.50
N ARG A 170 -14.44 -30.49 -15.82
CA ARG A 170 -15.47 -31.54 -15.84
C ARG A 170 -15.11 -32.49 -16.98
N PRO A 171 -14.98 -33.81 -16.74
CA PRO A 171 -14.76 -34.76 -17.81
C PRO A 171 -15.98 -34.77 -18.73
N ARG A 172 -15.77 -34.48 -20.02
CA ARG A 172 -16.77 -34.69 -21.07
C ARG A 172 -16.96 -36.21 -21.23
N LEU A 173 -18.08 -36.72 -20.73
CA LEU A 173 -18.60 -38.04 -21.11
C LEU A 173 -18.91 -38.00 -22.62
N ARG A 174 -18.11 -38.75 -23.38
CA ARG A 174 -18.31 -39.00 -24.80
C ARG A 174 -19.35 -40.12 -24.91
N ALA A 175 -20.54 -39.80 -25.40
CA ALA A 175 -21.47 -40.83 -25.88
C ALA A 175 -20.87 -41.45 -27.15
N LEU A 176 -20.69 -42.77 -27.14
CA LEU A 176 -20.36 -43.58 -28.31
C LEU A 176 -21.65 -43.92 -29.08
N PRO A 177 -21.56 -44.18 -30.39
CA PRO A 177 -22.70 -44.47 -31.26
C PRO A 177 -23.41 -45.79 -30.93
#